data_AF-A0A4W2BMI7-F1
#
_entry.id   AF-A0A4W2BMI7-F1
#
_cell.length_a   1.000
_cell.length_b   1.000
_cell.length_c   1.000
_cell.angle_alpha   90.00
_cell.angle_beta   90.00
_cell.angle_gamma   90.00
#
_symmetry.space_group_name_H-M   'P 1'
#
loop_
_entity.id
_entity.type
_entity.pdbx_description
1 polymer ?
#
loop_
_entity_poly.entity_id
_entity_poly.type
_entity_poly.pdbx_seq_one_letter_code
_entity_poly.pdbx_strand_id
1 'polypeptide(L)'
;MAFRLSLLMALVLVSYGPGGSLGCDLSKNHVLVGRQNRRLLDQMRRLSPRFCLQDRKDFAFPQEMVEGGQLHEAQAISVLHEMLQQSFSLFHTERSSAAWDTTLLEQLRTGLHQQLDDLDACLGQVMGEEDSALGRMGPTLAMKRYFQGIHVYLKENQYSDCAWEIVRVEIMRSFSSSTNLQQRLRMMDGDLSSP
;
A
#
# COMPACT_ATOMS: atom_id res chain seq x y z
N MET A 1 49.70 -21.77 -21.86
CA MET A 1 48.42 -21.38 -22.51
C MET A 1 47.19 -21.73 -21.66
N ALA A 2 47.14 -22.89 -21.01
CA ALA A 2 46.00 -23.31 -20.17
C ALA A 2 45.67 -22.36 -18.99
N PHE A 3 46.67 -21.76 -18.34
CA PHE A 3 46.46 -20.85 -17.20
C PHE A 3 45.72 -19.56 -17.59
N ARG A 4 45.98 -19.03 -18.79
CA ARG A 4 45.30 -17.83 -19.32
C ARG A 4 43.83 -18.09 -19.61
N LEU A 5 43.50 -19.29 -20.11
CA LEU A 5 42.14 -19.72 -20.41
C LEU A 5 41.31 -19.94 -19.13
N SER A 6 41.93 -20.54 -18.10
CA SER A 6 41.29 -20.73 -16.79
C SER A 6 40.95 -19.39 -16.12
N LEU A 7 41.87 -18.41 -16.19
CA LEU A 7 41.67 -17.08 -15.62
C LEU A 7 40.55 -16.30 -16.33
N LEU A 8 40.43 -16.45 -17.66
CA LEU A 8 39.36 -15.84 -18.46
C LEU A 8 37.99 -16.43 -18.13
N MET A 9 37.89 -17.75 -17.94
CA MET A 9 36.63 -18.39 -17.53
C MET A 9 36.21 -18.00 -16.11
N ALA A 10 37.17 -17.84 -15.18
CA ALA A 10 36.91 -17.34 -13.84
C ALA A 10 36.44 -15.87 -13.86
N LEU A 11 37.03 -15.01 -14.70
CA LEU A 11 36.59 -13.62 -14.88
C LEU A 11 35.19 -13.51 -15.49
N VAL A 12 34.85 -14.38 -16.46
CA VAL A 12 33.49 -14.45 -17.03
C VAL A 12 32.48 -14.87 -15.96
N LEU A 13 32.78 -15.87 -15.14
CA LEU A 13 31.90 -16.30 -14.05
C LEU A 13 31.73 -15.24 -12.94
N VAL A 14 32.75 -14.42 -12.67
CA VAL A 14 32.65 -13.29 -11.72
C VAL A 14 31.84 -12.12 -12.30
N SER A 15 31.87 -11.91 -13.61
CA SER A 15 31.02 -10.90 -14.28
C SER A 15 29.54 -11.32 -14.44
N TYR A 16 29.25 -12.61 -14.23
CA TYR A 16 27.90 -13.17 -14.16
C TYR A 16 27.51 -13.53 -12.71
N GLY A 17 27.96 -12.74 -11.73
CA GLY A 17 27.30 -12.73 -10.42
C GLY A 17 25.79 -12.48 -10.62
N PRO A 18 24.91 -13.09 -9.81
CA PRO A 18 23.49 -12.77 -9.86
C PRO A 18 23.39 -11.25 -9.75
N GLY A 19 22.93 -10.59 -10.82
CA GLY A 19 22.78 -9.15 -10.82
C GLY A 19 22.00 -8.79 -9.57
N GLY A 20 22.58 -7.94 -8.72
CA GLY A 20 21.93 -7.50 -7.49
C GLY A 20 20.49 -7.11 -7.84
N SER A 21 19.53 -7.62 -7.06
CA SER A 21 18.12 -7.30 -7.26
C SER A 21 18.01 -5.78 -7.38
N LEU A 22 17.64 -5.30 -8.57
CA LEU A 22 17.25 -3.91 -8.73
C LEU A 22 16.07 -3.73 -7.77
N GLY A 23 16.24 -2.92 -6.72
CA GLY A 23 15.15 -2.62 -5.79
C GLY A 23 13.96 -2.04 -6.56
N CYS A 24 12.76 -2.12 -6.01
CA CYS A 24 11.63 -1.49 -6.69
C CYS A 24 11.56 0.01 -6.38
N ASP A 25 11.80 0.87 -7.38
CA ASP A 25 11.46 2.29 -7.26
C ASP A 25 9.97 2.51 -7.59
N LEU A 26 9.19 2.86 -6.56
CA LEU A 26 7.83 3.33 -6.76
C LEU A 26 7.84 4.62 -7.61
N SER A 27 7.24 4.52 -8.79
CA SER A 27 7.24 5.61 -9.75
C SER A 27 6.72 6.93 -9.16
N LYS A 28 7.21 8.07 -9.68
CA LYS A 28 6.64 9.39 -9.35
C LYS A 28 5.12 9.46 -9.58
N ASN A 29 4.62 8.65 -10.52
CA ASN A 29 3.20 8.55 -10.81
C ASN A 29 2.42 7.92 -9.64
N HIS A 30 2.94 6.85 -9.02
CA HIS A 30 2.33 6.21 -7.85
C HIS A 30 2.02 7.23 -6.73
N VAL A 31 2.99 8.09 -6.41
CA VAL A 31 2.86 9.15 -5.38
C VAL A 31 1.86 10.24 -5.80
N LEU A 32 1.83 10.59 -7.09
CA LEU A 32 0.86 11.54 -7.62
C LEU A 32 -0.57 11.01 -7.48
N VAL A 33 -0.79 9.77 -7.89
CA VAL A 33 -2.09 9.08 -7.79
C VAL A 33 -2.50 8.95 -6.31
N GLY A 34 -1.59 8.58 -5.41
CA GLY A 34 -1.89 8.55 -3.97
C GLY A 34 -2.26 9.91 -3.37
N ARG A 35 -1.70 11.02 -3.89
CA ARG A 35 -2.16 12.37 -3.52
C ARG A 35 -3.54 12.69 -4.09
N GLN A 36 -3.83 12.27 -5.31
CA GLN A 36 -5.13 12.46 -5.93
C GLN A 36 -6.22 11.66 -5.20
N ASN A 37 -5.97 10.40 -4.84
CA ASN A 37 -6.88 9.56 -4.07
C ASN A 37 -7.27 10.21 -2.73
N ARG A 38 -6.32 10.84 -2.03
CA ARG A 38 -6.60 11.60 -0.80
C ARG A 38 -7.47 12.83 -1.04
N ARG A 39 -7.24 13.56 -2.14
CA ARG A 39 -8.10 14.70 -2.52
C ARG A 39 -9.51 14.25 -2.88
N LEU A 40 -9.65 13.14 -3.58
CA LEU A 40 -10.95 12.54 -3.91
C LEU A 40 -11.70 12.15 -2.63
N LEU A 41 -11.03 11.49 -1.69
CA LEU A 41 -11.62 11.17 -0.38
C LEU A 41 -12.10 12.41 0.36
N ASP A 42 -11.38 13.54 0.32
CA ASP A 42 -11.83 14.80 0.91
C ASP A 42 -13.06 15.38 0.19
N GLN A 43 -13.07 15.35 -1.15
CA GLN A 43 -14.18 15.81 -1.98
C GLN A 43 -15.45 14.96 -1.82
N MET A 44 -15.32 13.68 -1.51
CA MET A 44 -16.44 12.78 -1.25
C MET A 44 -17.20 13.10 0.05
N ARG A 45 -16.70 14.02 0.90
CA ARG A 45 -17.37 14.42 2.13
C ARG A 45 -18.79 14.94 1.86
N ARG A 46 -19.79 14.27 2.40
CA ARG A 46 -21.20 14.67 2.29
C ARG A 46 -21.71 15.43 3.52
N LEU A 47 -21.09 15.22 4.67
CA LEU A 47 -21.50 15.80 5.95
C LEU A 47 -20.29 16.18 6.79
N SER A 48 -20.49 17.11 7.73
CA SER A 48 -19.42 17.45 8.68
C SER A 48 -19.28 16.35 9.74
N PRO A 49 -18.05 15.82 9.98
CA PRO A 49 -17.81 14.82 11.03
C PRO A 49 -18.22 15.25 12.45
N ARG A 50 -18.46 16.56 12.65
CA ARG A 50 -18.98 17.11 13.92
C ARG A 50 -20.42 16.71 14.20
N PHE A 51 -21.17 16.25 13.21
CA PHE A 51 -22.54 15.74 13.42
C PHE A 51 -22.55 14.25 13.78
N CYS A 52 -21.44 13.53 13.59
CA CYS A 52 -21.33 12.09 13.85
C CYS A 52 -20.47 11.78 15.07
N LEU A 53 -20.52 12.63 16.09
CA LEU A 53 -19.69 12.47 17.30
C LEU A 53 -20.02 11.18 18.04
N GLN A 54 -21.29 10.77 18.03
CA GLN A 54 -21.76 9.55 18.70
C GLN A 54 -21.29 8.28 18.00
N ASP A 55 -21.08 8.34 16.68
CA ASP A 55 -20.64 7.21 15.86
C ASP A 55 -19.12 7.07 15.80
N ARG A 56 -18.35 7.97 16.46
CA ARG A 56 -16.89 7.92 16.43
C ARG A 56 -16.38 6.60 16.98
N LYS A 57 -15.47 6.00 16.23
CA LYS A 57 -14.80 4.76 16.59
C LYS A 57 -13.31 4.91 16.43
N ASP A 58 -12.57 4.46 17.44
CA ASP A 58 -11.15 4.17 17.27
C ASP A 58 -11.03 2.76 16.67
N PHE A 59 -10.50 2.69 15.45
CA PHE A 59 -10.29 1.46 14.71
C PHE A 59 -8.95 0.80 15.02
N ALA A 60 -8.10 1.43 15.83
CA ALA A 60 -6.76 0.95 16.17
C ALA A 60 -5.92 0.63 14.93
N PHE A 61 -5.75 1.61 14.04
CA PHE A 61 -4.89 1.49 12.86
C PHE A 61 -3.49 0.97 13.25
N PRO A 62 -2.96 -0.09 12.60
CA PRO A 62 -1.72 -0.75 12.99
C PRO A 62 -0.50 0.09 12.59
N GLN A 63 -0.27 1.18 13.32
CA GLN A 63 0.73 2.20 13.00
C GLN A 63 2.14 1.59 12.86
N GLU A 64 2.49 0.61 13.69
CA GLU A 64 3.79 -0.10 13.66
C GLU A 64 4.08 -0.80 12.31
N MET A 65 3.07 -1.10 11.50
CA MET A 65 3.25 -1.72 10.18
C MET A 65 3.63 -0.69 9.11
N VAL A 66 3.34 0.59 9.33
CA VAL A 66 3.64 1.69 8.40
C VAL A 66 4.69 2.66 8.93
N GLU A 67 4.90 2.69 10.25
CA GLU A 67 5.97 3.39 10.94
C GLU A 67 7.04 2.40 11.38
N GLY A 68 8.29 2.62 10.94
CA GLY A 68 9.45 1.89 11.46
C GLY A 68 10.24 1.14 10.39
N GLY A 69 11.56 1.18 10.51
CA GLY A 69 12.54 0.52 9.63
C GLY A 69 12.69 -0.99 9.84
N GLN A 70 11.72 -1.65 10.47
CA GLN A 70 11.81 -3.06 10.83
C GLN A 70 11.36 -4.01 9.71
N LEU A 71 10.57 -3.53 8.75
CA LEU A 71 10.11 -4.33 7.63
C LEU A 71 11.13 -4.29 6.48
N HIS A 72 11.46 -5.47 5.95
CA HIS A 72 12.16 -5.60 4.68
C HIS A 72 11.30 -5.02 3.53
N GLU A 73 11.93 -4.71 2.40
CA GLU A 73 11.29 -4.05 1.26
C GLU A 73 10.02 -4.76 0.80
N ALA A 74 10.08 -6.08 0.56
CA ALA A 74 8.94 -6.86 0.11
C ALA A 74 7.79 -6.87 1.15
N GLN A 75 8.12 -6.87 2.43
CA GLN A 75 7.12 -6.81 3.50
C GLN A 75 6.45 -5.43 3.55
N ALA A 76 7.22 -4.35 3.42
CA ALA A 76 6.72 -2.98 3.33
C ALA A 76 5.80 -2.80 2.12
N ILE A 77 6.19 -3.30 0.95
CA ILE A 77 5.36 -3.29 -0.26
C ILE A 77 4.08 -4.11 -0.01
N SER A 78 4.19 -5.29 0.59
CA SER A 78 3.03 -6.15 0.90
C SER A 78 2.03 -5.48 1.85
N VAL A 79 2.49 -4.76 2.87
CA VAL A 79 1.62 -4.00 3.79
C VAL A 79 0.87 -2.89 3.06
N LEU A 80 1.57 -2.12 2.24
CA LEU A 80 0.96 -1.04 1.46
C LEU A 80 -0.05 -1.60 0.44
N HIS A 81 0.32 -2.66 -0.26
CA HIS A 81 -0.55 -3.38 -1.20
C HIS A 81 -1.82 -3.86 -0.49
N GLU A 82 -1.70 -4.53 0.66
CA GLU A 82 -2.85 -5.00 1.43
C GLU A 82 -3.76 -3.85 1.88
N MET A 83 -3.19 -2.72 2.34
CA MET A 83 -3.96 -1.55 2.74
C MET A 83 -4.78 -0.97 1.58
N LEU A 84 -4.18 -0.86 0.39
CA LEU A 84 -4.85 -0.36 -0.81
C LEU A 84 -5.89 -1.36 -1.34
N GLN A 85 -5.59 -2.66 -1.28
CA GLN A 85 -6.49 -3.73 -1.72
C GLN A 85 -7.76 -3.76 -0.88
N GLN A 86 -7.63 -3.68 0.46
CA GLN A 86 -8.77 -3.64 1.35
C GLN A 86 -9.58 -2.34 1.17
N SER A 87 -8.92 -1.22 0.93
CA SER A 87 -9.60 0.05 0.61
C SER A 87 -10.38 -0.05 -0.71
N PHE A 88 -9.77 -0.61 -1.75
CA PHE A 88 -10.42 -0.83 -3.04
C PHE A 88 -11.66 -1.73 -2.88
N SER A 89 -11.53 -2.86 -2.18
CA SER A 89 -12.63 -3.77 -1.86
C SER A 89 -13.78 -3.06 -1.13
N LEU A 90 -13.47 -2.28 -0.10
CA LEU A 90 -14.44 -1.48 0.65
C LEU A 90 -15.24 -0.53 -0.25
N PHE A 91 -14.55 0.21 -1.11
CA PHE A 91 -15.17 1.18 -2.02
C PHE A 91 -15.84 0.54 -3.24
N HIS A 92 -15.58 -0.73 -3.56
CA HIS A 92 -16.22 -1.43 -4.67
C HIS A 92 -17.59 -2.05 -4.31
N THR A 93 -18.00 -2.01 -3.04
CA THR A 93 -19.28 -2.57 -2.61
C THR A 93 -20.49 -1.76 -3.10
N GLU A 94 -21.63 -2.43 -3.30
CA GLU A 94 -22.90 -1.75 -3.62
C GLU A 94 -23.30 -0.72 -2.56
N ARG A 95 -23.04 -1.03 -1.28
CA ARG A 95 -23.30 -0.13 -0.15
C ARG A 95 -22.46 1.15 -0.26
N SER A 96 -21.22 1.05 -0.73
CA SER A 96 -20.38 2.22 -1.01
C SER A 96 -20.88 3.01 -2.22
N SER A 97 -21.29 2.34 -3.30
CA SER A 97 -21.91 2.98 -4.47
C SER A 97 -23.15 3.79 -4.11
N ALA A 98 -23.96 3.31 -3.15
CA ALA A 98 -25.12 4.05 -2.65
C ALA A 98 -24.76 5.24 -1.73
N ALA A 99 -23.59 5.21 -1.10
CA ALA A 99 -23.18 6.20 -0.11
C ALA A 99 -22.51 7.45 -0.72
N TRP A 100 -21.92 7.34 -1.91
CA TRP A 100 -21.05 8.38 -2.47
C TRP A 100 -21.47 8.84 -3.86
N ASP A 101 -20.96 10.02 -4.26
CA ASP A 101 -21.06 10.47 -5.65
C ASP A 101 -20.36 9.48 -6.57
N THR A 102 -21.07 9.00 -7.60
CA THR A 102 -20.60 7.93 -8.48
C THR A 102 -19.38 8.32 -9.28
N THR A 103 -19.25 9.60 -9.66
CA THR A 103 -18.10 10.09 -10.44
C THR A 103 -16.85 10.12 -9.59
N LEU A 104 -16.95 10.69 -8.37
CA LEU A 104 -15.83 10.73 -7.44
C LEU A 104 -15.40 9.32 -6.99
N LEU A 105 -16.37 8.45 -6.74
CA LEU A 105 -16.12 7.07 -6.34
C LEU A 105 -15.40 6.29 -7.44
N GLU A 106 -15.78 6.46 -8.70
CA GLU A 106 -15.13 5.78 -9.82
C GLU A 106 -13.71 6.27 -10.06
N GLN A 107 -13.47 7.58 -9.93
CA GLN A 107 -12.12 8.15 -9.96
C GLN A 107 -11.25 7.59 -8.84
N LEU A 108 -11.80 7.44 -7.63
CA LEU A 108 -11.08 6.86 -6.49
C LEU A 108 -10.75 5.39 -6.76
N ARG A 109 -11.71 4.59 -7.24
CA ARG A 109 -11.48 3.18 -7.59
C ARG A 109 -10.40 3.02 -8.64
N THR A 110 -10.44 3.85 -9.70
CA THR A 110 -9.44 3.86 -10.76
C THR A 110 -8.05 4.18 -10.21
N GLY A 111 -7.93 5.23 -9.39
CA GLY A 111 -6.65 5.59 -8.79
C GLY A 111 -6.13 4.57 -7.80
N LEU A 112 -6.99 3.90 -7.03
CA LEU A 112 -6.59 2.80 -6.15
C LEU A 112 -6.10 1.58 -6.94
N HIS A 113 -6.81 1.21 -8.02
CA HIS A 113 -6.41 0.11 -8.89
C HIS A 113 -5.05 0.37 -9.54
N GLN A 114 -4.82 1.60 -10.03
CA GLN A 114 -3.52 1.97 -10.59
C GLN A 114 -2.38 1.87 -9.57
N GLN A 115 -2.60 2.26 -8.31
CA GLN A 115 -1.57 2.08 -7.28
C GLN A 115 -1.33 0.61 -6.93
N LEU A 116 -2.35 -0.25 -7.05
CA LEU A 116 -2.20 -1.69 -6.85
C LEU A 116 -1.36 -2.31 -7.98
N ASP A 117 -1.65 -1.97 -9.24
CA ASP A 117 -0.87 -2.45 -10.39
C ASP A 117 0.62 -2.09 -10.28
N ASP A 118 0.92 -0.85 -9.84
CA ASP A 118 2.30 -0.40 -9.59
C ASP A 118 2.99 -1.27 -8.51
N LEU A 119 2.28 -1.66 -7.46
CA LEU A 119 2.82 -2.47 -6.36
C LEU A 119 2.95 -3.95 -6.74
N ASP A 120 2.04 -4.48 -7.56
CA ASP A 120 2.15 -5.84 -8.09
C ASP A 120 3.37 -5.99 -9.01
N ALA A 121 3.63 -4.99 -9.85
CA ALA A 121 4.85 -4.93 -10.65
C ALA A 121 6.10 -4.92 -9.76
N CYS A 122 6.09 -4.14 -8.67
CA CYS A 122 7.18 -4.15 -7.68
C CYS A 122 7.37 -5.51 -7.03
N LEU A 123 6.30 -6.13 -6.54
CA LEU A 123 6.39 -7.44 -5.89
C LEU A 123 6.96 -8.49 -6.86
N GLY A 124 6.61 -8.43 -8.15
CA GLY A 124 7.19 -9.31 -9.16
C GLY A 124 8.70 -9.15 -9.35
N GLN A 125 9.24 -7.94 -9.14
CA GLN A 125 10.68 -7.65 -9.24
C GLN A 125 11.46 -8.03 -7.98
N VAL A 126 10.86 -7.80 -6.80
CA VAL A 126 11.50 -8.09 -5.50
C VAL A 126 11.42 -9.58 -5.14
N MET A 127 10.66 -10.40 -5.89
CA MET A 127 10.57 -11.84 -5.70
C MET A 127 11.88 -12.58 -6.07
N GLY A 128 12.83 -12.59 -5.14
CA GLY A 128 13.94 -13.54 -5.03
C GLY A 128 13.66 -14.70 -4.08
N GLU A 129 14.54 -15.72 -4.08
CA GLU A 129 14.40 -17.01 -3.39
C GLU A 129 14.34 -16.92 -1.84
N GLU A 130 14.63 -15.75 -1.27
CA GLU A 130 14.84 -15.56 0.18
C GLU A 130 13.63 -14.97 0.93
N ASP A 131 12.61 -14.43 0.24
CA ASP A 131 11.42 -13.86 0.89
C ASP A 131 10.25 -14.86 0.89
N SER A 132 10.28 -15.77 1.86
CA SER A 132 9.21 -16.75 2.04
C SER A 132 7.84 -16.05 2.15
N ALA A 133 6.83 -16.58 1.46
CA ALA A 133 5.45 -16.09 1.55
C ALA A 133 4.94 -16.00 3.01
N LEU A 134 5.53 -16.80 3.91
CA LEU A 134 5.24 -16.84 5.33
C LEU A 134 5.69 -15.58 6.09
N GLY A 135 6.86 -15.02 5.73
CA GLY A 135 7.39 -13.78 6.32
C GLY A 135 6.58 -12.53 5.96
N ARG A 136 5.89 -12.55 4.81
CA ARG A 136 4.97 -11.47 4.36
C ARG A 136 3.58 -11.55 4.98
N MET A 137 3.16 -12.75 5.39
CA MET A 137 1.80 -12.99 5.89
C MET A 137 1.52 -12.34 7.26
N GLY A 138 2.53 -12.21 8.12
CA GLY A 138 2.36 -11.60 9.45
C GLY A 138 1.92 -10.13 9.39
N PRO A 139 2.71 -9.23 8.77
CA PRO A 139 2.37 -7.81 8.67
C PRO A 139 1.05 -7.53 7.94
N THR A 140 0.78 -8.25 6.84
CA THR A 140 -0.48 -8.09 6.08
C THR A 140 -1.70 -8.54 6.88
N LEU A 141 -1.56 -9.53 7.77
CA LEU A 141 -2.66 -9.98 8.63
C LEU A 141 -3.14 -8.91 9.62
N ALA A 142 -2.23 -8.10 10.17
CA ALA A 142 -2.62 -6.96 11.01
C ALA A 142 -3.48 -5.96 10.23
N MET A 143 -3.09 -5.66 8.99
CA MET A 143 -3.86 -4.78 8.11
C MET A 143 -5.24 -5.37 7.77
N LYS A 144 -5.32 -6.67 7.46
CA LYS A 144 -6.60 -7.38 7.24
C LYS A 144 -7.54 -7.27 8.44
N ARG A 145 -7.03 -7.52 9.65
CA ARG A 145 -7.83 -7.43 10.89
C ARG A 145 -8.36 -6.02 11.12
N TYR A 146 -7.54 -5.00 10.86
CA TYR A 146 -7.95 -3.61 10.94
C TYR A 146 -9.14 -3.31 9.99
N PHE A 147 -9.08 -3.72 8.72
CA PHE A 147 -10.19 -3.53 7.78
C PHE A 147 -11.41 -4.41 8.11
N GLN A 148 -11.23 -5.59 8.68
CA GLN A 148 -12.33 -6.38 9.23
C GLN A 148 -13.10 -5.60 10.30
N GLY A 149 -12.38 -4.88 11.19
CA GLY A 149 -13.00 -3.97 12.17
C GLY A 149 -13.84 -2.87 11.53
N ILE A 150 -13.37 -2.29 10.42
CA ILE A 150 -14.13 -1.30 9.63
C ILE A 150 -15.42 -1.92 9.07
N HIS A 151 -15.35 -3.12 8.49
CA HIS A 151 -16.53 -3.80 7.96
C HIS A 151 -17.55 -4.17 9.04
N VAL A 152 -17.08 -4.60 10.22
CA VAL A 152 -17.95 -4.88 11.38
C VAL A 152 -18.65 -3.61 11.83
N TYR A 153 -17.90 -2.52 12.02
CA TYR A 153 -18.46 -1.22 12.39
C TYR A 153 -19.54 -0.74 11.41
N LEU A 154 -19.30 -0.85 10.10
CA LEU A 154 -20.31 -0.47 9.10
C LEU A 154 -21.60 -1.30 9.22
N LYS A 155 -21.47 -2.60 9.50
CA LYS A 155 -22.62 -3.48 9.71
C LYS A 155 -23.40 -3.12 10.98
N GLU A 156 -22.69 -2.91 12.09
CA GLU A 156 -23.29 -2.54 13.39
C GLU A 156 -24.03 -1.21 13.32
N ASN A 157 -23.50 -0.26 12.55
CA ASN A 157 -24.10 1.06 12.34
C ASN A 157 -25.00 1.13 11.09
N GLN A 158 -25.44 -0.04 10.59
CA GLN A 158 -26.42 -0.19 9.51
C GLN A 158 -26.08 0.60 8.23
N TYR A 159 -24.79 0.83 7.96
CA TYR A 159 -24.32 1.61 6.83
C TYR A 159 -24.93 3.03 6.77
N SER A 160 -25.17 3.66 7.94
CA SER A 160 -25.68 5.02 8.01
C SER A 160 -24.73 6.04 7.36
N ASP A 161 -25.26 7.22 7.01
CA ASP A 161 -24.45 8.31 6.47
C ASP A 161 -23.31 8.70 7.43
N CYS A 162 -23.57 8.68 8.74
CA CYS A 162 -22.54 8.93 9.74
C CYS A 162 -21.48 7.82 9.79
N ALA A 163 -21.87 6.55 9.70
CA ALA A 163 -20.92 5.45 9.66
C ALA A 163 -19.97 5.57 8.45
N TRP A 164 -20.51 5.91 7.28
CA TRP A 164 -19.71 6.14 6.08
C TRP A 164 -18.79 7.34 6.19
N GLU A 165 -19.23 8.45 6.79
CA GLU A 165 -18.37 9.61 7.02
C GLU A 165 -17.22 9.29 8.00
N ILE A 166 -17.48 8.54 9.07
CA ILE A 166 -16.44 8.08 10.00
C ILE A 166 -15.42 7.18 9.28
N VAL A 167 -15.89 6.23 8.48
CA VAL A 167 -15.00 5.36 7.70
C VAL A 167 -14.20 6.15 6.66
N ARG A 168 -14.80 7.11 5.95
CA ARG A 168 -14.09 7.97 5.00
C ARG A 168 -12.94 8.73 5.66
N VAL A 169 -13.18 9.30 6.84
CA VAL A 169 -12.16 9.99 7.65
C VAL A 169 -11.06 9.02 8.07
N GLU A 170 -11.42 7.81 8.49
CA GLU A 170 -10.44 6.79 8.89
C GLU A 170 -9.55 6.34 7.72
N ILE A 171 -10.11 6.10 6.53
CA ILE A 171 -9.31 5.75 5.35
C ILE A 171 -8.40 6.92 4.94
N MET A 172 -8.88 8.16 5.02
CA MET A 172 -8.05 9.33 4.74
C MET A 172 -6.88 9.44 5.74
N ARG A 173 -7.12 9.09 7.01
CA ARG A 173 -6.09 9.04 8.05
C ARG A 173 -5.07 7.93 7.76
N SER A 174 -5.50 6.71 7.44
CA SER A 174 -4.60 5.59 7.15
C SER A 174 -3.69 5.86 5.94
N PHE A 175 -4.24 6.47 4.88
CA PHE A 175 -3.45 6.89 3.71
C PHE A 175 -2.46 8.00 4.03
N SER A 176 -2.77 8.86 5.00
CA SER A 176 -1.85 9.88 5.46
C SER A 176 -0.71 9.26 6.27
N SER A 177 -1.02 8.35 7.20
CA SER A 177 -0.04 7.62 8.01
C SER A 177 0.95 6.81 7.16
N SER A 178 0.52 6.25 6.03
CA SER A 178 1.40 5.45 5.15
C SER A 178 2.31 6.28 4.24
N THR A 179 2.25 7.63 4.29
CA THR A 179 3.09 8.49 3.42
C THR A 179 4.58 8.26 3.66
N ASN A 180 5.00 8.06 4.90
CA ASN A 180 6.41 7.81 5.24
C ASN A 180 6.90 6.47 4.67
N LEU A 181 6.06 5.43 4.74
CA LEU A 181 6.35 4.12 4.13
C LEU A 181 6.54 4.26 2.61
N GLN A 182 5.63 4.96 1.94
CA GLN A 182 5.71 5.22 0.50
C GLN A 182 6.98 6.00 0.13
N GLN A 183 7.38 6.99 0.95
CA GLN A 183 8.61 7.74 0.72
C GLN A 183 9.86 6.88 0.90
N ARG A 184 9.88 5.99 1.90
CA ARG A 184 11.01 5.07 2.09
C ARG A 184 11.18 4.12 0.91
N LEU A 185 10.09 3.52 0.45
CA LEU A 185 10.11 2.62 -0.71
C LEU A 185 10.67 3.31 -1.97
N ARG A 186 10.51 4.63 -2.09
CA ARG A 186 11.12 5.41 -3.17
C ARG A 186 12.64 5.64 -3.02
N MET A 187 13.17 5.65 -1.79
CA MET A 187 14.59 5.99 -1.53
C MET A 187 15.53 4.79 -1.50
N MET A 188 15.02 3.55 -1.50
CA MET A 188 15.82 2.34 -1.29
C MET A 188 16.80 1.99 -2.43
N ASP A 189 16.82 2.74 -3.53
CA ASP A 189 17.77 2.54 -4.66
C ASP A 189 18.80 3.69 -4.82
N GLY A 190 18.71 4.74 -4.01
CA GLY A 190 19.58 5.93 -4.14
C GLY A 190 21.05 5.73 -3.72
N ASP A 191 21.34 4.71 -2.91
CA ASP A 191 22.68 4.52 -2.29
C ASP A 191 23.57 3.49 -3.03
N LEU A 192 23.09 2.89 -4.12
CA LEU A 192 23.90 1.94 -4.93
C LEU A 192 24.49 2.57 -6.21
N SER A 193 24.30 3.88 -6.40
CA SER A 193 24.85 4.63 -7.53
C SER A 193 25.69 5.82 -7.06
N SER A 194 26.78 5.53 -6.33
CA SER A 194 27.90 6.47 -6.17
C SER A 194 29.19 5.82 -6.70
N PRO A 195 29.92 6.48 -7.62
CA PRO A 195 31.13 5.94 -8.25
C PRO A 195 32.32 5.82 -7.28
#